data_AF-A0A2G9C8W1-F1
#
_entry.id   AF-A0A2G9C8W1-F1
#
_cell.length_a   1.000
_cell.length_b   1.000
_cell.length_c   1.000
_cell.angle_alpha   90.00
_cell.angle_beta   90.00
_cell.angle_gamma   90.00
#
_symmetry.space_group_name_H-M   'P 1'
#
loop_
_entity.id
_entity.type
_entity.pdbx_description
1 polymer ?
#
loop_
_entity_poly.entity_id
_entity_poly.type
_entity_poly.pdbx_seq_one_letter_code
_entity_poly.pdbx_strand_id
1 'polypeptide(L)' 'MSTPPTFNFPVPPADLVITDEERAALYFIPQAPGGMPVSEEMQQRLQDKGLATGIREDGRRWLTELGDRARLGKI' A
#
# COMPACT_ATOMS: atom_id res chain seq x y z
N MET A 1 -36.68 5.27 -12.32
CA MET A 1 -35.99 4.64 -11.18
C MET A 1 -34.53 4.54 -11.56
N SER A 2 -33.66 5.40 -11.00
CA SER A 2 -32.22 5.39 -11.33
C SER A 2 -31.56 4.24 -10.57
N THR A 3 -30.92 3.33 -11.30
CA THR A 3 -30.06 2.30 -10.70
C THR A 3 -28.83 2.95 -10.09
N PRO A 4 -28.43 2.61 -8.86
CA PRO A 4 -27.18 3.12 -8.29
C PRO A 4 -25.99 2.58 -9.10
N PRO A 5 -24.92 3.38 -9.28
CA PRO A 5 -23.72 2.90 -9.94
C PRO A 5 -23.08 1.80 -9.07
N THR A 6 -22.93 0.61 -9.64
CA THR A 6 -22.14 -0.47 -9.05
C THR A 6 -20.67 -0.06 -9.11
N PHE A 7 -20.13 0.37 -7.97
CA PHE A 7 -18.69 0.51 -7.80
C PHE A 7 -18.07 -0.88 -7.69
N ASN A 8 -17.48 -1.35 -8.79
CA ASN A 8 -16.70 -2.58 -8.80
C ASN A 8 -15.33 -2.28 -8.18
N PHE A 9 -15.22 -2.40 -6.86
CA PHE A 9 -13.93 -2.32 -6.20
C PHE A 9 -13.17 -3.62 -6.46
N PRO A 10 -11.90 -3.58 -6.92
CA PRO A 10 -11.08 -4.78 -6.93
C PRO A 10 -11.00 -5.32 -5.51
N VAL A 11 -11.61 -6.49 -5.30
CA VAL A 11 -11.48 -7.23 -4.05
C VAL A 11 -10.01 -7.62 -3.95
N PRO A 12 -9.32 -7.33 -2.82
CA PRO A 12 -7.97 -7.82 -2.61
C PRO A 12 -7.96 -9.33 -2.86
N PRO A 13 -6.92 -9.90 -3.50
CA PRO A 13 -6.80 -11.35 -3.57
C PRO A 13 -6.93 -11.90 -2.14
N ALA A 14 -7.77 -12.92 -1.95
CA ALA A 14 -8.14 -13.47 -0.65
C ALA A 14 -6.96 -13.99 0.19
N ASP A 15 -5.74 -14.00 -0.38
CA ASP A 15 -4.50 -14.47 0.22
C ASP A 15 -3.43 -13.36 0.32
N LEU A 16 -3.82 -12.08 0.47
CA LEU A 16 -2.84 -11.02 0.73
C LEU A 16 -2.29 -11.14 2.16
N VAL A 17 -1.29 -12.01 2.34
CA VAL A 17 -0.57 -12.17 3.60
C VAL A 17 0.45 -11.02 3.74
N ILE A 18 0.22 -10.17 4.74
CA ILE A 18 1.13 -9.11 5.15
C ILE A 18 1.67 -9.40 6.55
N THR A 19 2.98 -9.32 6.73
CA THR A 19 3.60 -9.47 8.05
C THR A 19 3.41 -8.19 8.88
N ASP A 20 3.61 -8.29 10.20
CA ASP A 20 3.53 -7.10 11.06
C ASP A 20 4.61 -6.06 10.72
N GLU A 21 5.80 -6.50 10.29
CA GLU A 21 6.87 -5.61 9.84
C GLU A 21 6.51 -4.88 8.54
N GLU A 22 5.92 -5.59 7.57
CA GLU A 22 5.44 -4.99 6.32
C GLU A 22 4.31 -4.00 6.61
N ARG A 23 3.38 -4.35 7.51
CA ARG A 23 2.30 -3.46 7.93
C ARG A 23 2.83 -2.20 8.62
N ALA A 24 3.83 -2.34 9.49
CA ALA A 24 4.50 -1.22 10.13
C ALA A 24 5.20 -0.32 9.11
N ALA A 25 5.87 -0.91 8.11
CA ALA A 25 6.55 -0.16 7.06
C ALA A 25 5.61 0.75 6.26
N LEU A 26 4.34 0.36 6.05
CA LEU A 26 3.33 1.18 5.36
C LEU A 26 3.05 2.53 6.06
N TYR A 27 3.34 2.67 7.37
CA TYR A 27 3.22 3.96 8.07
C TYR A 27 4.30 4.97 7.66
N PHE A 28 5.36 4.51 7.01
CA PHE A 28 6.53 5.32 6.63
C PHE A 28 6.69 5.44 5.11
N ILE A 29 5.61 5.19 4.36
CA ILE A 29 5.53 5.37 2.91
C ILE A 29 4.53 6.51 2.60
N PRO A 30 4.90 7.53 1.81
CA PRO A 30 6.21 7.74 1.18
C PRO A 30 7.30 8.11 2.20
N GLN A 31 8.56 7.83 1.85
CA GLN A 31 9.72 8.24 2.64
C GLN A 31 9.76 9.77 2.76
N ALA A 32 9.97 10.25 3.99
CA ALA A 32 10.02 11.66 4.33
C ALA A 32 11.28 11.99 5.13
N PRO A 33 11.87 13.19 4.97
CA PRO A 33 13.01 13.62 5.78
C PRO A 33 12.69 13.53 7.28
N GLY A 34 13.57 12.88 8.05
CA GLY A 34 13.38 12.66 9.50
C GLY A 34 12.37 11.56 9.88
N GLY A 35 11.75 10.89 8.89
CA GLY A 35 10.94 9.70 9.13
C GLY A 35 11.79 8.45 9.36
N MET A 36 11.14 7.35 9.75
CA MET A 36 11.81 6.06 9.86
C MET A 36 12.21 5.56 8.46
N PRO A 37 13.49 5.22 8.24
CA PRO A 37 13.91 4.69 6.95
C PRO A 37 13.34 3.28 6.75
N VAL A 38 12.69 3.06 5.61
CA VAL A 38 12.26 1.73 5.15
C VAL A 38 13.25 1.25 4.11
N SER A 39 13.80 0.05 4.30
CA SER A 39 14.80 -0.52 3.37
C SER A 39 14.23 -0.63 1.94
N GLU A 40 15.10 -0.48 0.94
CA GLU A 40 14.72 -0.64 -0.47
C GLU A 40 14.08 -2.01 -0.75
N GLU A 41 14.59 -3.07 -0.12
CA GLU A 41 14.01 -4.41 -0.23
C GLU A 41 12.57 -4.47 0.31
N MET A 42 12.31 -3.87 1.47
CA MET A 42 10.97 -3.80 2.04
C MET A 42 10.03 -2.97 1.16
N GLN A 43 10.51 -1.83 0.66
CA GLN A 43 9.75 -0.99 -0.27
C GLN A 43 9.40 -1.74 -1.56
N GLN A 44 10.33 -2.52 -2.11
CA GLN A 44 10.10 -3.34 -3.29
C GLN A 44 9.07 -4.44 -3.01
N ARG A 45 9.17 -5.15 -1.88
CA ARG A 45 8.17 -6.16 -1.48
C ARG A 45 6.76 -5.58 -1.36
N LEU A 46 6.63 -4.41 -0.73
CA LEU A 46 5.35 -3.71 -0.63
C LEU A 46 4.79 -3.33 -2.01
N GLN A 47 5.67 -2.93 -2.94
CA GLN A 47 5.30 -2.67 -4.33
C GLN A 47 4.85 -3.94 -5.05
N ASP A 48 5.59 -5.04 -4.93
CA ASP A 48 5.29 -6.32 -5.57
C ASP A 48 3.94 -6.89 -5.08
N LYS A 49 3.59 -6.61 -3.82
CA LYS A 49 2.28 -6.92 -3.21
C LYS A 49 1.17 -5.95 -3.60
N GLY A 50 1.45 -4.90 -4.37
CA GLY A 50 0.49 -3.87 -4.76
C GLY A 50 0.09 -2.91 -3.64
N LEU A 51 0.82 -2.89 -2.52
CA LEU A 51 0.59 -2.03 -1.36
C LEU A 51 1.24 -0.65 -1.52
N ALA A 52 2.29 -0.58 -2.32
CA ALA A 52 2.95 0.65 -2.73
C ALA A 52 3.01 0.74 -4.26
N THR A 53 3.11 1.94 -4.80
CA THR A 53 3.38 2.13 -6.23
C THR A 53 4.84 1.92 -6.55
N GLY A 54 5.14 1.79 -7.84
CA GLY A 54 6.48 2.07 -8.35
C GLY A 54 6.94 3.49 -8.00
N ILE A 55 8.23 3.74 -8.24
CA ILE A 55 8.82 5.08 -8.15
C ILE A 55 8.09 5.99 -9.13
N ARG A 56 7.51 7.08 -8.60
CA ARG A 56 6.78 8.09 -9.38
C ARG A 56 7.73 9.21 -9.83
N GLU A 57 7.17 10.22 -10.51
CA GLU A 57 7.91 11.38 -11.03
C GLU A 57 8.65 12.18 -9.94
N ASP A 58 8.18 12.11 -8.69
CA ASP A 58 8.82 12.74 -7.53
C ASP A 58 9.98 11.90 -6.94
N GLY A 59 10.30 10.76 -7.55
CA GLY A 59 11.36 9.85 -7.11
C GLY A 59 10.98 9.00 -5.90
N ARG A 60 9.70 8.98 -5.47
CA ARG A 60 9.25 8.24 -4.29
C ARG A 60 8.22 7.18 -4.64
N ARG A 61 8.11 6.17 -3.77
CA ARG A 61 7.00 5.21 -3.78
C ARG A 61 5.90 5.73 -2.88
N TRP A 62 4.65 5.59 -3.33
CA TRP A 62 3.47 6.06 -2.61
C TRP A 62 2.56 4.91 -2.21
N LEU A 63 1.83 5.08 -1.12
CA LEU A 63 0.84 4.11 -0.67
C LEU A 63 -0.29 3.98 -1.70
N THR A 64 -0.71 2.75 -2.00
CA THR A 64 -1.94 2.51 -2.77
C THR A 64 -3.15 2.51 -1.85
N GLU A 65 -4.37 2.53 -2.42
CA GLU A 65 -5.59 2.35 -1.61
C GLU A 65 -5.58 1.00 -0.87
N LEU A 66 -5.06 -0.05 -1.51
CA LEU A 66 -4.90 -1.36 -0.88
C LEU A 66 -3.88 -1.31 0.27
N GLY A 67 -2.76 -0.60 0.07
CA GLY A 67 -1.78 -0.34 1.12
C GLY A 67 -2.36 0.41 2.30
N ASP A 68 -3.22 1.41 2.07
CA ASP A 68 -3.89 2.14 3.16
C ASP A 68 -4.83 1.23 3.96
N ARG A 69 -5.61 0.38 3.28
CA ARG A 69 -6.46 -0.61 3.96
C ARG A 69 -5.63 -1.62 4.76
N ALA A 70 -4.52 -2.10 4.21
CA ALA A 70 -3.61 -3.02 4.89
C ALA A 70 -2.99 -2.40 6.16
N ARG A 71 -2.55 -1.15 6.05
CA ARG A 71 -2.01 -0.34 7.15
C ARG A 71 -3.04 -0.19 8.29
N LEU A 72 -4.30 0.04 7.94
CA LEU A 72 -5.42 0.21 8.88
C LEU A 72 -5.99 -1.11 9.41
N GLY A 73 -5.48 -2.28 8.98
CA GLY A 73 -6.01 -3.58 9.40
C GLY A 73 -7.41 -3.88 8.87
N LYS A 74 -7.76 -3.32 7.71
CA LYS A 74 -9.08 -3.48 7.06
C LYS A 74 -9.11 -4.59 6.00
N ILE A 75 -8.10 -5.46 5.99
CA ILE A 75 -7.98 -6.66 5.15
C ILE A 75 -7.68 -7.87 6.04
#